data_AF-A0A3B9LRW0-F1
#
_entry.id   AF-A0A3B9LRW0-F1
#
_cell.length_a   1.000
_cell.length_b   1.000
_cell.length_c   1.000
_cell.angle_alpha   90.00
_cell.angle_beta   90.00
_cell.angle_gamma   90.00
#
_symmetry.space_group_name_H-M   'P 1'
#
loop_
_entity.id
_entity.type
_entity.pdbx_description
1 polymer ?
#
loop_
_entity_poly.entity_id
_entity_poly.type
_entity_poly.pdbx_seq_one_letter_code
_entity_poly.pdbx_strand_id
1 'polypeptide(L)'
;MQYVYQENAGLSSALNTGLRQSRGKFLVFLDADDRLLPDAVETGVSRMHEHPECAFVSGHCRVIDSEGAILPSPRQHHVEREHYLKLLRGGSYIWCPATVLYQRHVFDFVHGFDVALSPVADYDLYLRITRDFPVHSHNHIIAEHRQHPFNMSRDVSAMERAALAAHGAQWDFVKANNRYREAYDAGGDDFGKMIILFNKWLAEFARSCASSSRSRQYLPSRPAGTASFSAWTAGKPGIFLIRSKIVRGNYSRRERKARWPHRPGLKRE
;
A
#
# COMPACT_ATOMS: atom_id res chain seq x y z
N MET A 1 -18.34 -8.80 -13.38
CA MET A 1 -16.99 -8.80 -12.76
C MET A 1 -15.98 -8.97 -13.87
N GLN A 2 -14.97 -8.11 -13.96
CA GLN A 2 -13.96 -8.17 -15.02
C GLN A 2 -12.63 -8.61 -14.41
N TYR A 3 -12.02 -9.62 -15.03
CA TYR A 3 -10.69 -10.10 -14.67
C TYR A 3 -9.70 -9.69 -15.74
N VAL A 4 -8.52 -9.27 -15.29
CA VAL A 4 -7.40 -8.93 -16.17
C VAL A 4 -6.22 -9.77 -15.70
N TYR A 5 -5.51 -10.38 -16.64
CA TYR A 5 -4.34 -11.20 -16.37
C TYR A 5 -3.11 -10.50 -16.93
N GLN A 6 -2.03 -10.55 -16.17
CA GLN A 6 -0.71 -10.10 -16.60
C GLN A 6 0.35 -11.00 -15.97
N GLU A 7 1.56 -10.96 -16.53
CA GLU A 7 2.71 -11.54 -15.86
C GLU A 7 2.99 -10.81 -14.54
N ASN A 8 3.56 -11.55 -13.56
CA ASN A 8 3.85 -10.98 -12.26
C ASN A 8 4.96 -9.92 -12.39
N ALA A 9 4.59 -8.67 -12.18
CA ALA A 9 5.48 -7.52 -12.19
C ALA A 9 5.37 -6.68 -10.90
N GLY A 10 4.91 -7.30 -9.79
CA GLY A 10 4.75 -6.64 -8.49
C GLY A 10 3.41 -5.94 -8.27
N LEU A 11 3.20 -5.45 -7.03
CA LEU A 11 1.94 -4.88 -6.55
C LEU A 11 1.56 -3.59 -7.28
N SER A 12 2.46 -2.61 -7.31
CA SER A 12 2.20 -1.34 -7.98
C SER A 12 1.89 -1.51 -9.47
N SER A 13 2.59 -2.44 -10.15
CA SER A 13 2.34 -2.74 -11.58
C SER A 13 0.91 -3.28 -11.79
N ALA A 14 0.50 -4.19 -10.93
CA ALA A 14 -0.85 -4.72 -10.90
C ALA A 14 -1.93 -3.66 -10.65
N LEU A 15 -1.73 -2.80 -9.64
CA LEU A 15 -2.65 -1.71 -9.32
C LEU A 15 -2.76 -0.73 -10.49
N ASN A 16 -1.63 -0.40 -11.14
CA ASN A 16 -1.59 0.45 -12.33
C ASN A 16 -2.32 -0.18 -13.53
N THR A 17 -2.23 -1.50 -13.73
CA THR A 17 -3.03 -2.19 -14.75
C THR A 17 -4.51 -2.08 -14.44
N GLY A 18 -4.93 -2.30 -13.20
CA GLY A 18 -6.31 -2.12 -12.77
C GLY A 18 -6.80 -0.68 -12.98
N LEU A 19 -5.96 0.31 -12.65
CA LEU A 19 -6.23 1.72 -12.86
C LEU A 19 -6.51 2.03 -14.34
N ARG A 20 -5.65 1.56 -15.26
CA ARG A 20 -5.83 1.77 -16.71
C ARG A 20 -7.10 1.12 -17.25
N GLN A 21 -7.48 -0.04 -16.72
CA GLN A 21 -8.66 -0.79 -17.17
C GLN A 21 -9.97 -0.29 -16.54
N SER A 22 -9.89 0.42 -15.41
CA SER A 22 -11.06 0.97 -14.73
C SER A 22 -11.71 2.10 -15.52
N ARG A 23 -13.05 2.20 -15.39
CA ARG A 23 -13.88 3.23 -16.06
C ARG A 23 -14.78 3.99 -15.08
N GLY A 24 -14.70 3.67 -13.79
CA GLY A 24 -15.48 4.35 -12.75
C GLY A 24 -15.00 5.77 -12.53
N LYS A 25 -15.91 6.67 -12.18
CA LYS A 25 -15.61 8.02 -11.67
C LYS A 25 -14.78 7.96 -10.39
N PHE A 26 -15.09 7.00 -9.52
CA PHE A 26 -14.39 6.77 -8.27
C PHE A 26 -13.63 5.46 -8.28
N LEU A 27 -12.47 5.44 -7.60
CA LEU A 27 -11.60 4.28 -7.47
C LEU A 27 -11.35 3.95 -6.00
N VAL A 28 -11.30 2.65 -5.71
CA VAL A 28 -10.81 2.11 -4.44
C VAL A 28 -9.81 1.00 -4.77
N PHE A 29 -8.65 1.02 -4.12
CA PHE A 29 -7.65 -0.05 -4.23
C PHE A 29 -7.78 -0.97 -3.01
N LEU A 30 -7.89 -2.27 -3.23
CA LEU A 30 -8.10 -3.25 -2.17
C LEU A 30 -7.08 -4.38 -2.29
N ASP A 31 -6.29 -4.58 -1.24
CA ASP A 31 -5.37 -5.70 -1.19
C ASP A 31 -6.11 -7.05 -1.09
N ALA A 32 -5.48 -8.12 -1.56
CA ALA A 32 -6.16 -9.42 -1.65
C ALA A 32 -6.51 -10.05 -0.30
N ASP A 33 -5.83 -9.66 0.77
CA ASP A 33 -5.96 -10.12 2.15
C ASP A 33 -6.91 -9.24 2.99
N ASP A 34 -7.17 -8.01 2.55
CA ASP A 34 -8.04 -7.04 3.22
C ASP A 34 -9.53 -7.17 2.84
N ARG A 35 -10.39 -6.50 3.62
CA ARG A 35 -11.85 -6.48 3.40
C ARG A 35 -12.40 -5.07 3.53
N LEU A 36 -13.38 -4.73 2.69
CA LEU A 36 -14.23 -3.56 2.92
C LEU A 36 -15.38 -3.94 3.84
N LEU A 37 -15.79 -3.01 4.71
CA LEU A 37 -17.04 -3.15 5.45
C LEU A 37 -18.25 -2.86 4.53
N PRO A 38 -19.45 -3.35 4.87
CA PRO A 38 -20.61 -3.28 3.97
C PRO A 38 -20.97 -1.86 3.50
N ASP A 39 -20.74 -0.86 4.35
CA ASP A 39 -21.04 0.56 4.13
C ASP A 39 -19.85 1.38 3.61
N ALA A 40 -18.70 0.75 3.36
CA ALA A 40 -17.45 1.44 3.04
C ALA A 40 -17.55 2.35 1.80
N VAL A 41 -18.10 1.78 0.72
CA VAL A 41 -18.24 2.47 -0.57
C VAL A 41 -19.28 3.59 -0.46
N GLU A 42 -20.39 3.34 0.22
CA GLU A 42 -21.44 4.34 0.43
C GLU A 42 -20.93 5.51 1.27
N THR A 43 -20.20 5.22 2.34
CA THR A 43 -19.55 6.22 3.18
C THR A 43 -18.58 7.06 2.36
N GLY A 44 -17.67 6.43 1.61
CA GLY A 44 -16.71 7.15 0.77
C GLY A 44 -17.38 8.04 -0.28
N VAL A 45 -18.42 7.55 -0.96
CA VAL A 45 -19.17 8.35 -1.94
C VAL A 45 -19.91 9.51 -1.29
N SER A 46 -20.55 9.30 -0.14
CA SER A 46 -21.21 10.36 0.62
C SER A 46 -20.22 11.48 0.97
N ARG A 47 -19.05 11.12 1.50
CA ARG A 47 -18.00 12.09 1.85
C ARG A 47 -17.42 12.79 0.63
N MET A 48 -17.30 12.10 -0.49
CA MET A 48 -16.85 12.69 -1.75
C MET A 48 -17.90 13.65 -2.36
N HIS A 49 -19.19 13.43 -2.09
CA HIS A 49 -20.23 14.38 -2.48
C HIS A 49 -20.28 15.62 -1.59
N GLU A 50 -19.97 15.48 -0.30
CA GLU A 50 -19.82 16.60 0.64
C GLU A 50 -18.56 17.42 0.37
N HIS A 51 -17.51 16.79 -0.17
CA HIS A 51 -16.21 17.40 -0.48
C HIS A 51 -15.81 17.18 -1.94
N PRO A 52 -16.57 17.72 -2.92
CA PRO A 52 -16.35 17.45 -4.34
C PRO A 52 -15.03 18.01 -4.88
N GLU A 53 -14.42 18.98 -4.19
CA GLU A 53 -13.10 19.52 -4.48
C GLU A 53 -11.96 18.55 -4.16
N CYS A 54 -12.19 17.59 -3.27
CA CYS A 54 -11.16 16.69 -2.78
C CYS A 54 -10.75 15.64 -3.82
N ALA A 55 -9.44 15.40 -3.93
CA ALA A 55 -8.87 14.35 -4.76
C ALA A 55 -9.17 12.94 -4.21
N PHE A 56 -9.20 12.80 -2.90
CA PHE A 56 -9.67 11.60 -2.23
C PHE A 56 -10.33 11.92 -0.89
N VAL A 57 -11.10 10.95 -0.40
CA VAL A 57 -11.53 10.87 1.00
C VAL A 57 -10.97 9.60 1.64
N SER A 58 -10.52 9.70 2.89
CA SER A 58 -9.91 8.58 3.62
C SER A 58 -10.60 8.30 4.95
N GLY A 59 -10.94 7.05 5.21
CA GLY A 59 -11.46 6.57 6.48
C GLY A 59 -10.42 5.84 7.33
N HIS A 60 -10.92 5.17 8.36
CA HIS A 60 -10.13 4.30 9.24
C HIS A 60 -10.36 2.82 8.91
N CYS A 61 -9.48 1.97 9.44
CA CYS A 61 -9.63 0.52 9.40
C CYS A 61 -9.57 -0.08 10.81
N ARG A 62 -10.07 -1.30 10.96
CA ARG A 62 -9.74 -2.15 12.10
C ARG A 62 -8.74 -3.22 11.67
N VAL A 63 -7.91 -3.66 12.59
CA VAL A 63 -6.95 -4.73 12.31
C VAL A 63 -7.59 -6.07 12.62
N ILE A 64 -7.38 -7.06 11.76
CA ILE A 64 -7.83 -8.44 11.96
C ILE A 64 -6.67 -9.42 11.79
N ASP A 65 -6.75 -10.59 12.42
CA ASP A 65 -5.78 -11.68 12.22
C ASP A 65 -6.05 -12.50 10.94
N SER A 66 -5.32 -13.61 10.75
CA SER A 66 -5.50 -14.49 9.59
C SER A 66 -6.90 -15.13 9.52
N GLU A 67 -7.57 -15.32 10.65
CA GLU A 67 -8.90 -15.93 10.74
C GLU A 67 -10.02 -14.89 10.69
N GLY A 68 -9.68 -13.60 10.83
CA GLY A 68 -10.61 -12.49 10.83
C GLY A 68 -11.08 -12.06 12.21
N ALA A 69 -10.45 -12.52 13.30
CA ALA A 69 -10.70 -11.98 14.62
C ALA A 69 -10.13 -10.57 14.72
N ILE A 70 -10.88 -9.66 15.33
CA ILE A 70 -10.45 -8.27 15.54
C ILE A 70 -9.26 -8.26 16.49
N LEU A 71 -8.19 -7.61 16.07
CA LEU A 71 -7.04 -7.33 16.91
C LEU A 71 -7.18 -5.95 17.56
N PRO A 72 -6.72 -5.78 18.82
CA PRO A 72 -6.42 -4.47 19.37
C PRO A 72 -5.56 -3.71 18.37
N SER A 73 -5.72 -2.39 18.30
CA SER A 73 -4.86 -1.51 17.49
C SER A 73 -4.80 -0.13 18.12
N PRO A 74 -3.69 0.61 17.92
CA PRO A 74 -3.62 2.00 18.32
C PRO A 74 -4.77 2.80 17.73
N ARG A 75 -5.23 3.82 18.46
CA ARG A 75 -6.24 4.74 17.92
C ARG A 75 -5.67 5.45 16.69
N GLN A 76 -6.38 5.38 15.58
CA GLN A 76 -6.01 6.13 14.38
C GLN A 76 -6.20 7.63 14.62
N HIS A 77 -5.23 8.42 14.18
CA HIS A 77 -5.27 9.86 14.31
C HIS A 77 -6.13 10.47 13.22
N HIS A 78 -7.13 11.26 13.63
CA HIS A 78 -7.90 12.08 12.72
C HIS A 78 -7.07 13.31 12.32
N VAL A 79 -6.99 13.56 11.01
CA VAL A 79 -6.29 14.72 10.45
C VAL A 79 -7.32 15.59 9.75
N GLU A 80 -7.60 16.76 10.31
CA GLU A 80 -8.62 17.66 9.75
C GLU A 80 -8.09 18.51 8.60
N ARG A 81 -6.80 18.87 8.65
CA ARG A 81 -6.16 19.81 7.72
C ARG A 81 -4.69 19.47 7.57
N GLU A 82 -4.05 20.10 6.58
CA GLU A 82 -2.59 20.07 6.41
C GLU A 82 -2.03 18.66 6.19
N HIS A 83 -2.78 17.86 5.45
CA HIS A 83 -2.48 16.45 5.18
C HIS A 83 -1.06 16.25 4.64
N TYR A 84 -0.61 17.10 3.71
CA TYR A 84 0.76 17.03 3.18
C TYR A 84 1.82 17.25 4.26
N LEU A 85 1.66 18.27 5.11
CA LEU A 85 2.57 18.51 6.23
C LEU A 85 2.56 17.37 7.24
N LYS A 86 1.39 16.77 7.49
CA LYS A 86 1.28 15.63 8.40
C LYS A 86 2.00 14.39 7.84
N LEU A 87 1.89 14.14 6.53
CA LEU A 87 2.60 13.06 5.87
C LEU A 87 4.10 13.33 5.79
N LEU A 88 4.53 14.57 5.51
CA LEU A 88 5.94 14.97 5.48
C LEU A 88 6.63 14.80 6.83
N ARG A 89 5.93 15.04 7.95
CA ARG A 89 6.46 14.83 9.31
C ARG A 89 6.74 13.38 9.67
N GLY A 90 6.49 12.44 8.76
CA GLY A 90 6.66 11.03 9.00
C GLY A 90 5.40 10.35 9.54
N GLY A 91 5.26 9.08 9.20
CA GLY A 91 4.14 8.23 9.64
C GLY A 91 2.85 8.48 8.87
N SER A 92 2.48 7.55 7.99
CA SER A 92 1.17 7.60 7.32
C SER A 92 0.05 7.45 8.34
N TYR A 93 -0.86 8.42 8.40
CA TYR A 93 -2.11 8.29 9.17
C TYR A 93 -3.18 7.52 8.37
N ILE A 94 -2.95 7.28 7.08
CA ILE A 94 -3.77 6.42 6.23
C ILE A 94 -3.12 5.03 6.21
N TRP A 95 -3.78 4.06 6.86
CA TRP A 95 -3.14 2.77 7.18
C TRP A 95 -3.18 1.73 6.08
N CYS A 96 -4.21 1.72 5.24
CA CYS A 96 -4.26 0.83 4.09
C CYS A 96 -5.02 1.47 2.90
N PRO A 97 -4.70 1.09 1.66
CA PRO A 97 -5.34 1.66 0.47
C PRO A 97 -6.86 1.44 0.42
N ALA A 98 -7.36 0.40 1.10
CA ALA A 98 -8.78 0.07 1.15
C ALA A 98 -9.64 1.13 1.84
N THR A 99 -9.06 2.01 2.66
CA THR A 99 -9.79 3.10 3.32
C THR A 99 -9.92 4.36 2.46
N VAL A 100 -9.41 4.36 1.22
CA VAL A 100 -9.35 5.57 0.39
C VAL A 100 -10.22 5.43 -0.85
N LEU A 101 -11.14 6.39 -1.02
CA LEU A 101 -11.92 6.56 -2.24
C LEU A 101 -11.40 7.78 -3.01
N TYR A 102 -10.88 7.53 -4.21
CA TYR A 102 -10.25 8.54 -5.06
C TYR A 102 -11.20 9.01 -6.16
N GLN A 103 -11.08 10.29 -6.53
CA GLN A 103 -11.50 10.75 -7.84
C GLN A 103 -10.57 10.15 -8.91
N ARG A 104 -11.14 9.55 -9.96
CA ARG A 104 -10.34 8.94 -11.03
C ARG A 104 -9.43 9.96 -11.75
N HIS A 105 -9.91 11.17 -12.00
CA HIS A 105 -9.19 12.17 -12.77
C HIS A 105 -7.86 12.60 -12.12
N VAL A 106 -7.70 12.40 -10.81
CA VAL A 106 -6.46 12.69 -10.08
C VAL A 106 -5.29 11.89 -10.66
N PHE A 107 -5.56 10.68 -11.14
CA PHE A 107 -4.55 9.82 -11.75
C PHE A 107 -4.03 10.30 -13.11
N ASP A 108 -4.70 11.25 -13.74
CA ASP A 108 -4.19 11.91 -14.95
C ASP A 108 -3.02 12.86 -14.62
N PHE A 109 -2.94 13.33 -13.37
CA PHE A 109 -1.89 14.22 -12.87
C PHE A 109 -0.78 13.47 -12.14
N VAL A 110 -1.14 12.46 -11.34
CA VAL A 110 -0.18 11.73 -10.50
C VAL A 110 0.33 10.43 -11.15
N HIS A 111 -0.17 10.04 -12.32
CA HIS A 111 0.35 8.91 -13.12
C HIS A 111 0.40 7.54 -12.41
N GLY A 112 -0.43 7.33 -11.37
CA GLY A 112 -0.53 6.05 -10.67
C GLY A 112 0.55 5.82 -9.62
N PHE A 113 0.82 4.55 -9.34
CA PHE A 113 1.78 4.09 -8.34
C PHE A 113 3.19 3.98 -8.94
N ASP A 114 4.20 4.46 -8.23
CA ASP A 114 5.59 4.17 -8.60
C ASP A 114 5.91 2.70 -8.29
N VAL A 115 6.36 1.97 -9.31
CA VAL A 115 6.71 0.55 -9.19
C VAL A 115 8.03 0.32 -8.46
N ALA A 116 8.90 1.33 -8.42
CA ALA A 116 10.17 1.28 -7.68
C ALA A 116 9.98 1.44 -6.16
N LEU A 117 8.84 1.99 -5.72
CA LEU A 117 8.55 2.28 -4.32
C LEU A 117 7.67 1.23 -3.62
N SER A 118 7.43 0.07 -4.25
CA SER A 118 6.80 -1.08 -3.58
C SER A 118 7.72 -1.54 -2.44
N PRO A 119 7.40 -1.40 -1.13
CA PRO A 119 6.11 -1.66 -0.45
C PRO A 119 5.34 -0.44 0.10
N VAL A 120 5.76 0.79 -0.18
CA VAL A 120 5.16 2.04 0.34
C VAL A 120 4.61 2.93 -0.78
N ALA A 121 4.27 2.33 -1.92
CA ALA A 121 3.84 3.06 -3.11
C ALA A 121 2.53 3.86 -2.88
N ASP A 122 1.72 3.44 -1.91
CA ASP A 122 0.57 4.17 -1.42
C ASP A 122 0.96 5.44 -0.64
N TYR A 123 1.96 5.36 0.24
CA TYR A 123 2.49 6.52 0.95
C TYR A 123 3.06 7.58 0.00
N ASP A 124 3.84 7.17 -1.00
CA ASP A 124 4.28 8.05 -2.09
C ASP A 124 3.10 8.70 -2.83
N LEU A 125 2.08 7.92 -3.18
CA LEU A 125 0.89 8.42 -3.83
C LEU A 125 0.18 9.47 -2.98
N TYR A 126 0.05 9.25 -1.66
CA TYR A 126 -0.54 10.23 -0.75
C TYR A 126 0.26 11.54 -0.69
N LEU A 127 1.59 11.47 -0.62
CA LEU A 127 2.45 12.65 -0.67
C LEU A 127 2.22 13.45 -1.95
N ARG A 128 2.23 12.80 -3.11
CA ARG A 128 2.05 13.46 -4.41
C ARG A 128 0.65 14.07 -4.55
N ILE A 129 -0.40 13.38 -4.11
CA ILE A 129 -1.77 13.91 -4.19
C ILE A 129 -1.95 15.08 -3.21
N THR A 130 -1.61 14.91 -1.94
CA THR A 130 -1.88 15.92 -0.90
C THR A 130 -1.07 17.20 -1.06
N ARG A 131 0.05 17.14 -1.79
CA ARG A 131 0.84 18.31 -2.17
C ARG A 131 0.06 19.27 -3.06
N ASP A 132 -0.66 18.73 -4.04
CA ASP A 132 -1.24 19.52 -5.14
C ASP A 132 -2.78 19.60 -5.07
N PHE A 133 -3.42 18.73 -4.29
CA PHE A 133 -4.87 18.63 -4.21
C PHE A 133 -5.38 18.61 -2.76
N PRO A 134 -6.56 19.21 -2.50
CA PRO A 134 -7.22 19.05 -1.22
C PRO A 134 -7.68 17.59 -1.04
N VAL A 135 -7.70 17.15 0.21
CA VAL A 135 -8.17 15.83 0.60
C VAL A 135 -8.95 15.95 1.91
N HIS A 136 -9.77 14.96 2.20
CA HIS A 136 -10.55 14.92 3.44
C HIS A 136 -10.37 13.58 4.14
N SER A 137 -10.21 13.60 5.47
CA SER A 137 -10.25 12.38 6.29
C SER A 137 -11.50 12.34 7.15
N HIS A 138 -12.01 11.14 7.45
CA HIS A 138 -13.18 10.94 8.30
C HIS A 138 -12.99 9.77 9.28
N ASN A 139 -13.73 9.77 10.38
CA ASN A 139 -13.50 8.82 11.49
C ASN A 139 -14.18 7.44 11.34
N HIS A 140 -15.01 7.24 10.30
CA HIS A 140 -15.67 5.96 10.06
C HIS A 140 -14.64 4.84 9.82
N ILE A 141 -14.83 3.72 10.50
CA ILE A 141 -14.11 2.47 10.21
C ILE A 141 -14.82 1.84 9.01
N ILE A 142 -14.11 1.68 7.89
CA ILE A 142 -14.67 1.23 6.62
C ILE A 142 -13.92 0.04 6.01
N ALA A 143 -12.82 -0.39 6.61
CA ALA A 143 -12.06 -1.54 6.15
C ALA A 143 -11.52 -2.39 7.30
N GLU A 144 -11.19 -3.64 6.98
CA GLU A 144 -10.43 -4.54 7.83
C GLU A 144 -9.08 -4.80 7.17
N HIS A 145 -8.01 -4.43 7.87
CA HIS A 145 -6.65 -4.69 7.45
C HIS A 145 -6.14 -5.99 8.07
N ARG A 146 -5.73 -6.96 7.25
CA ARG A 146 -5.34 -8.29 7.71
C ARG A 146 -3.86 -8.40 8.02
N GLN A 147 -3.56 -8.83 9.24
CA GLN A 147 -2.22 -9.14 9.70
C GLN A 147 -1.94 -10.64 9.65
N HIS A 148 -0.85 -11.01 8.98
CA HIS A 148 -0.36 -12.38 8.84
C HIS A 148 1.15 -12.43 8.54
N PRO A 149 1.81 -13.60 8.63
CA PRO A 149 3.27 -13.70 8.50
C PRO A 149 3.85 -13.33 7.12
N PHE A 150 3.01 -13.14 6.11
CA PHE A 150 3.45 -12.90 4.72
C PHE A 150 3.15 -11.48 4.23
N ASN A 151 2.63 -10.58 5.08
CA ASN A 151 2.46 -9.18 4.70
C ASN A 151 3.81 -8.59 4.28
N MET A 152 3.81 -7.75 3.25
CA MET A 152 5.00 -7.06 2.77
C MET A 152 5.58 -6.09 3.81
N SER A 153 4.73 -5.54 4.66
CA SER A 153 5.09 -4.62 5.75
C SER A 153 5.98 -5.25 6.83
N ARG A 154 6.14 -6.58 6.84
CA ARG A 154 7.07 -7.27 7.75
C ARG A 154 8.55 -7.12 7.35
N ASP A 155 8.84 -6.76 6.10
CA ASP A 155 10.21 -6.41 5.67
C ASP A 155 10.50 -4.95 6.03
N VAL A 156 10.84 -4.74 7.31
CA VAL A 156 11.10 -3.40 7.90
C VAL A 156 12.14 -2.62 7.10
N SER A 157 13.22 -3.28 6.69
CA SER A 157 14.31 -2.62 5.97
C SER A 157 13.90 -2.23 4.55
N ALA A 158 13.07 -3.03 3.87
CA ALA A 158 12.50 -2.62 2.59
C ALA A 158 11.51 -1.45 2.73
N MET A 159 10.65 -1.49 3.76
CA MET A 159 9.72 -0.40 4.10
C MET A 159 10.47 0.90 4.36
N GLU A 160 11.49 0.88 5.21
CA GLU A 160 12.28 2.06 5.58
C GLU A 160 13.02 2.65 4.38
N ARG A 161 13.73 1.82 3.60
CA ARG A 161 14.44 2.30 2.39
C ARG A 161 13.50 2.96 1.39
N ALA A 162 12.34 2.33 1.14
CA ALA A 162 11.38 2.86 0.19
C ALA A 162 10.68 4.11 0.74
N ALA A 163 10.41 4.19 2.04
CA ALA A 163 9.83 5.38 2.67
C ALA A 163 10.79 6.57 2.61
N LEU A 164 12.09 6.35 2.88
CA LEU A 164 13.11 7.39 2.73
C LEU A 164 13.27 7.83 1.27
N ALA A 165 13.14 6.92 0.31
CA ALA A 165 13.15 7.29 -1.11
C ALA A 165 11.92 8.13 -1.51
N ALA A 166 10.72 7.72 -1.09
CA ALA A 166 9.48 8.48 -1.32
C ALA A 166 9.52 9.86 -0.66
N HIS A 167 10.04 9.92 0.57
CA HIS A 167 10.25 11.15 1.30
C HIS A 167 11.26 12.04 0.59
N GLY A 168 12.44 11.50 0.24
CA GLY A 168 13.49 12.20 -0.49
C GLY A 168 13.04 12.80 -1.83
N ALA A 169 12.12 12.14 -2.54
CA ALA A 169 11.51 12.66 -3.77
C ALA A 169 10.72 13.97 -3.56
N GLN A 170 10.39 14.33 -2.31
CA GLN A 170 9.72 15.59 -1.97
C GLN A 170 10.68 16.78 -1.89
N TRP A 171 12.00 16.58 -1.85
CA TRP A 171 12.97 17.62 -1.55
C TRP A 171 12.83 18.88 -2.42
N ASP A 172 12.68 18.69 -3.74
CA ASP A 172 12.58 19.81 -4.68
C ASP A 172 11.32 20.66 -4.47
N PHE A 173 10.26 20.09 -3.87
CA PHE A 173 9.01 20.77 -3.58
C PHE A 173 9.02 21.50 -2.24
N VAL A 174 9.85 21.04 -1.29
CA VAL A 174 9.87 21.57 0.09
C VAL A 174 11.02 22.53 0.37
N LYS A 175 12.15 22.40 -0.34
CA LYS A 175 13.40 23.12 -0.03
C LYS A 175 13.30 24.65 0.01
N ALA A 176 12.38 25.21 -0.77
CA ALA A 176 12.18 26.66 -0.88
C ALA A 176 11.14 27.21 0.13
N ASN A 177 10.45 26.35 0.87
CA ASN A 177 9.41 26.74 1.83
C ASN A 177 9.81 26.27 3.23
N ASN A 178 10.16 27.20 4.11
CA ASN A 178 10.63 26.89 5.47
C ASN A 178 9.68 25.96 6.24
N ARG A 179 8.38 26.21 6.13
CA ARG A 179 7.36 25.41 6.82
C ARG A 179 7.33 23.96 6.32
N TYR A 180 7.48 23.76 5.01
CA TYR A 180 7.53 22.42 4.43
C TYR A 180 8.85 21.73 4.71
N ARG A 181 9.96 22.49 4.70
CA ARG A 181 11.28 22.00 5.06
C ARG A 181 11.34 21.52 6.51
N GLU A 182 10.81 22.27 7.46
CA GLU A 182 10.73 21.86 8.87
C GLU A 182 9.96 20.54 9.03
N ALA A 183 8.83 20.39 8.33
CA ALA A 183 8.07 19.15 8.34
C ALA A 183 8.83 18.00 7.69
N TYR A 184 9.51 18.26 6.57
CA TYR A 184 10.33 17.28 5.87
C TYR A 184 11.50 16.78 6.75
N ASP A 185 12.23 17.70 7.38
CA ASP A 185 13.37 17.36 8.23
C ASP A 185 12.90 16.52 9.43
N ALA A 186 11.76 16.86 10.03
CA ALA A 186 11.15 16.07 11.10
C ALA A 186 10.79 14.64 10.68
N GLY A 187 10.29 14.44 9.45
CA GLY A 187 9.93 13.11 8.95
C GLY A 187 11.13 12.21 8.67
N GLY A 188 12.23 12.78 8.18
CA GLY A 188 13.47 12.03 7.92
C GLY A 188 13.98 11.29 9.17
N ASP A 189 13.80 11.89 10.34
CA ASP A 189 14.23 11.35 11.63
C ASP A 189 13.23 10.37 12.28
N ASP A 190 11.99 10.31 11.79
CA ASP A 190 10.87 9.60 12.43
C ASP A 190 10.48 8.30 11.70
N PHE A 191 10.75 8.18 10.40
CA PHE A 191 10.38 6.99 9.61
C PHE A 191 10.96 5.68 10.16
N GLY A 192 12.24 5.68 10.53
CA GLY A 192 12.87 4.51 11.16
C GLY A 192 12.22 4.15 12.50
N LYS A 193 11.85 5.15 13.31
CA LYS A 193 11.25 4.94 14.64
C LYS A 193 9.84 4.39 14.55
N MET A 194 8.99 4.94 13.66
CA MET A 194 7.60 4.53 13.53
C MET A 194 7.42 3.12 12.96
N ILE A 195 8.20 2.73 11.95
CA ILE A 195 8.14 1.37 11.39
C ILE A 195 8.60 0.34 12.44
N ILE A 196 9.62 0.68 13.22
CA ILE A 196 10.09 -0.15 14.34
C ILE A 196 9.02 -0.26 15.43
N LEU A 197 8.37 0.84 15.82
CA LEU A 197 7.33 0.83 16.86
C LEU A 197 6.09 0.04 16.42
N PHE A 198 5.63 0.21 15.18
CA PHE A 198 4.53 -0.56 14.62
C PHE A 198 4.84 -2.06 14.57
N ASN A 199 6.04 -2.43 14.13
CA ASN A 199 6.44 -3.84 14.08
C ASN A 199 6.77 -4.44 15.46
N LYS A 200 7.30 -3.65 16.40
CA LYS A 200 7.47 -4.06 17.80
C LYS A 200 6.12 -4.33 18.46
N TRP A 201 5.16 -3.43 18.26
CA TRP A 201 3.79 -3.62 18.70
C TRP A 201 3.17 -4.90 18.11
N LEU A 202 3.32 -5.12 16.79
CA LEU A 202 2.87 -6.36 16.14
C LEU A 202 3.57 -7.62 16.69
N ALA A 203 4.87 -7.55 16.98
CA ALA A 203 5.66 -8.69 17.48
C ALA A 203 5.37 -9.01 18.96
N GLU A 204 5.22 -7.99 19.81
CA GLU A 204 4.81 -8.14 21.21
C GLU A 204 3.39 -8.69 21.31
N PHE A 205 2.52 -8.27 20.41
CA PHE A 205 1.14 -8.74 20.38
C PHE A 205 1.00 -10.17 19.84
N ALA A 206 1.74 -10.54 18.78
CA ALA A 206 1.80 -11.93 18.30
C ALA A 206 2.25 -12.91 19.39
N ARG A 207 3.16 -12.48 20.29
CA ARG A 207 3.55 -13.25 21.47
C ARG A 207 2.42 -13.36 22.51
N SER A 208 1.62 -12.31 22.67
CA SER A 208 0.45 -12.31 23.55
C SER A 208 -0.65 -13.27 23.07
N CYS A 209 -0.99 -13.26 21.77
CA CYS A 209 -1.96 -14.20 21.19
C CYS A 209 -1.51 -15.66 21.24
N ALA A 210 -0.21 -15.93 21.11
CA ALA A 210 0.33 -17.29 21.24
C ALA A 210 0.17 -17.87 22.65
N SER A 211 -0.02 -17.02 23.67
CA SER A 211 -0.21 -17.43 25.07
C SER A 211 -1.67 -17.72 25.45
N SER A 212 -2.65 -17.28 24.64
CA SER A 212 -4.07 -17.61 24.78
C SER A 212 -4.45 -18.74 23.82
N SER A 213 -4.30 -19.98 24.28
CA SER A 213 -4.34 -21.25 23.53
C SER A 213 -5.50 -21.48 22.54
N ARG A 214 -5.20 -21.93 21.30
CA ARG A 214 -5.56 -23.26 20.73
C ARG A 214 -5.22 -23.37 19.24
N SER A 215 -4.80 -24.59 18.87
CA SER A 215 -4.66 -25.17 17.52
C SER A 215 -3.33 -24.97 16.76
N ARG A 216 -2.55 -26.06 16.79
CA ARG A 216 -1.62 -26.51 15.77
C ARG A 216 -2.32 -26.73 14.43
N GLN A 217 -1.48 -26.73 13.39
CA GLN A 217 -1.69 -27.27 12.04
C GLN A 217 -2.60 -26.45 11.12
N TYR A 218 -1.98 -25.65 10.24
CA TYR A 218 -2.32 -25.62 8.81
C TYR A 218 -1.08 -25.14 8.01
N LEU A 219 -0.37 -26.09 7.41
CA LEU A 219 0.53 -25.85 6.29
C LEU A 219 -0.24 -26.24 5.03
N PRO A 220 -0.86 -25.31 4.28
CA PRO A 220 -1.32 -25.64 2.95
C PRO A 220 -0.08 -25.85 2.06
N SER A 221 0.02 -27.07 1.53
CA SER A 221 0.96 -27.45 0.49
C SER A 221 0.83 -26.52 -0.71
N ARG A 222 1.99 -26.10 -1.25
CA ARG A 222 2.14 -25.15 -2.36
C ARG A 222 1.49 -25.68 -3.64
N PRO A 223 0.49 -24.99 -4.23
CA PRO A 223 0.14 -25.17 -5.64
C PRO A 223 1.00 -24.24 -6.51
N ALA A 224 1.36 -24.70 -7.70
CA ALA A 224 1.95 -23.90 -8.76
C ALA A 224 0.92 -22.89 -9.31
N GLY A 225 1.30 -21.65 -9.66
CA GLY A 225 0.32 -20.72 -10.21
C GLY A 225 0.78 -19.32 -10.65
N THR A 226 0.01 -18.82 -11.62
CA THR A 226 -0.02 -17.50 -12.28
C THR A 226 -0.65 -16.39 -11.41
N ALA A 227 -0.35 -15.12 -11.71
CA ALA A 227 -0.97 -13.96 -11.05
C ALA A 227 -2.36 -13.65 -11.64
N SER A 228 -3.31 -13.17 -10.82
CA SER A 228 -4.69 -12.87 -11.24
C SER A 228 -5.21 -11.60 -10.56
N PHE A 229 -6.00 -10.79 -11.27
CA PHE A 229 -6.57 -9.54 -10.75
C PHE A 229 -8.08 -9.57 -10.94
N SER A 230 -8.84 -9.08 -9.96
CA SER A 230 -10.29 -8.94 -10.06
C SER A 230 -10.68 -7.49 -9.89
N ALA A 231 -11.40 -6.92 -10.85
CA ALA A 231 -11.98 -5.60 -10.72
C ALA A 231 -13.51 -5.67 -10.70
N TRP A 232 -14.13 -4.89 -9.81
CA TRP A 232 -15.58 -4.90 -9.58
C TRP A 232 -16.17 -3.49 -9.69
N THR A 233 -17.36 -3.42 -10.29
CA THR A 233 -18.21 -2.23 -10.27
C THR A 233 -19.12 -2.30 -9.07
N ALA A 234 -19.11 -1.29 -8.19
CA ALA A 234 -19.63 -1.46 -6.86
C ALA A 234 -21.15 -1.42 -6.69
N GLY A 235 -21.94 -2.17 -7.47
CA GLY A 235 -23.42 -2.16 -7.44
C GLY A 235 -24.08 -0.81 -7.76
N LYS A 236 -23.33 0.29 -7.68
CA LYS A 236 -23.66 1.67 -7.99
C LYS A 236 -22.87 2.10 -9.24
N PRO A 237 -23.51 2.69 -10.25
CA PRO A 237 -22.84 3.15 -11.46
C PRO A 237 -21.74 4.18 -11.11
N GLY A 238 -20.55 4.00 -11.69
CA GLY A 238 -19.45 4.96 -11.54
C GLY A 238 -18.41 4.66 -10.46
N ILE A 239 -18.44 3.51 -9.77
CA ILE A 239 -17.42 3.13 -8.78
C ILE A 239 -16.69 1.87 -9.24
N PHE A 240 -15.35 1.88 -9.18
CA PHE A 240 -14.51 0.74 -9.55
C PHE A 240 -13.59 0.34 -8.40
N LEU A 241 -13.71 -0.91 -7.95
CA LEU A 241 -12.82 -1.56 -7.01
C LEU A 241 -11.74 -2.30 -7.76
N ILE A 242 -10.48 -1.99 -7.47
CA ILE A 242 -9.31 -2.65 -8.06
C ILE A 242 -8.71 -3.55 -6.99
N ARG A 243 -8.82 -4.87 -7.17
CA ARG A 243 -8.24 -5.85 -6.25
C ARG A 243 -7.07 -6.59 -6.90
N SER A 244 -5.92 -6.57 -6.22
CA SER A 244 -4.71 -7.23 -6.68
C SER A 244 -4.34 -8.47 -5.90
N LYS A 245 -4.19 -9.60 -6.59
CA LYS A 245 -3.66 -10.85 -6.04
C LYS A 245 -2.34 -11.21 -6.73
N ILE A 246 -1.24 -11.03 -6.03
CA ILE A 246 0.09 -11.44 -6.49
C ILE A 246 0.35 -12.87 -6.03
N VAL A 247 0.64 -13.76 -6.97
CA VAL A 247 1.14 -15.11 -6.66
C VAL A 247 2.66 -15.09 -6.81
N ARG A 248 3.40 -15.25 -5.70
CA ARG A 248 4.87 -15.32 -5.73
C ARG A 248 5.30 -16.67 -6.36
N GLY A 249 5.87 -16.63 -7.56
CA GLY A 249 6.52 -17.78 -8.18
C GLY A 249 7.91 -18.04 -7.57
N ASN A 250 8.32 -19.30 -7.49
CA ASN A 250 9.69 -19.65 -7.07
C ASN A 250 10.68 -19.21 -8.15
N TYR A 251 11.58 -18.28 -7.83
CA TYR A 251 12.88 -18.27 -8.49
C TYR A 251 13.64 -19.51 -8.01
N SER A 252 13.75 -20.53 -8.86
CA SER A 252 14.86 -21.47 -8.70
C SER A 252 16.12 -20.64 -8.92
N ARG A 253 16.97 -20.51 -7.88
CA ARG A 253 18.38 -20.20 -8.07
C ARG A 253 18.95 -21.31 -8.94
N ARG A 254 18.90 -21.17 -10.27
CA ARG A 254 19.89 -21.82 -11.12
C ARG A 254 21.15 -21.01 -10.92
N GLU A 255 22.07 -21.55 -10.14
CA GLU A 255 23.48 -21.16 -10.20
C GLU A 255 23.89 -21.13 -11.67
N ARG A 256 23.98 -19.95 -12.28
CA ARG A 256 24.84 -19.78 -13.45
C ARG A 256 26.27 -19.83 -12.93
N LYS A 257 26.82 -21.03 -12.77
CA LYS A 257 28.27 -21.23 -12.86
C LYS A 257 28.66 -20.67 -14.23
N ALA A 258 29.26 -19.48 -14.25
CA ALA A 258 29.92 -18.94 -15.42
C ALA A 258 31.04 -19.91 -15.78
N ARG A 259 30.77 -20.81 -16.73
CA ARG A 259 31.82 -21.54 -17.44
C ARG A 259 32.49 -20.52 -18.35
N TRP A 260 33.72 -20.14 -18.03
CA TRP A 260 34.61 -19.50 -18.99
C TRP A 260 34.79 -20.43 -20.19
N PRO A 261 34.59 -19.97 -21.44
CA PRO A 261 34.98 -20.75 -22.59
C PRO A 261 36.52 -20.79 -22.67
N HIS A 262 37.06 -22.01 -22.65
CA HIS A 262 38.43 -22.31 -23.05
C HIS A 262 38.73 -21.66 -24.41
N ARG A 263 39.78 -20.82 -24.47
CA ARG A 263 40.41 -20.44 -25.74
C ARG A 263 41.32 -21.58 -26.23
N PRO A 264 41.13 -22.13 -27.44
CA PRO A 264 42.16 -22.90 -28.12
C PRO A 264 43.26 -21.95 -28.60
N GLY A 265 44.51 -22.39 -28.49
CA GLY A 265 45.71 -21.57 -28.64
C GLY A 265 45.90 -20.91 -30.00
N LEU A 266 46.54 -19.74 -29.97
CA LEU A 266 47.35 -19.24 -31.07
C LEU A 266 48.82 -19.44 -30.72
N LYS A 267 49.54 -19.96 -31.71
CA LYS A 267 50.96 -20.31 -31.69
C LYS A 267 51.83 -19.07 -31.52
N ARG A 268 53.01 -19.31 -30.94
CA ARG A 268 54.15 -18.40 -30.90
C ARG A 268 54.66 -18.14 -32.30
N GLU A 269 54.95 -16.87 -32.58
CA GLU A 269 56.17 -16.36 -33.21
C GLU A 269 56.33 -14.89 -32.77
#